data_AF-A0A6C0B3V7-F1
#
_entry.id   AF-A0A6C0B3V7-F1
#
_cell.length_a   1.000
_cell.length_b   1.000
_cell.length_c   1.000
_cell.angle_alpha   90.00
_cell.angle_beta   90.00
_cell.angle_gamma   90.00
#
_symmetry.space_group_name_H-M   'P 1'
#
loop_
_entity.id
_entity.type
_entity.pdbx_description
1 polymer ?
#
loop_
_entity_poly.entity_id
_entity_poly.type
_entity_poly.pdbx_seq_one_letter_code
_entity_poly.pdbx_strand_id
1 'polypeptide(L)'
;MRKNSIKNDGLLFKMATYNSTNLNTQNDLLMRNLMDFYKNHENLTKMMRIINGESKISLRIVDWFVTNFAKKNYTIYELPNGMNKGESVRFKVYNDYKLKLKAYSKRRFDPFCRWERISIPYDNNNFMETTIGQLNFFKWAIENQIVGYIEENYQDIENDMNHRNSTSKRNISIDDSIDINDNGKTRKKREELSVSACKCIKKESVKIIVKFN
;
A
#
# COMPACT_ATOMS: atom_id res chain seq x y z
N MET A 1 -42.08 35.15 -36.10
CA MET A 1 -42.02 33.69 -35.88
C MET A 1 -40.69 33.15 -36.38
N ARG A 2 -39.78 32.76 -35.48
CA ARG A 2 -38.86 31.61 -35.56
C ARG A 2 -37.93 31.68 -34.34
N LYS A 3 -38.22 30.81 -33.36
CA LYS A 3 -37.48 30.66 -32.11
C LYS A 3 -36.18 29.91 -32.42
N ASN A 4 -35.04 30.44 -31.99
CA ASN A 4 -33.78 29.71 -31.92
C ASN A 4 -33.85 28.70 -30.78
N SER A 5 -33.82 27.40 -31.11
CA SER A 5 -33.70 26.31 -30.14
C SER A 5 -32.22 25.97 -29.99
N ILE A 6 -31.62 26.41 -28.88
CA ILE A 6 -30.33 25.93 -28.41
C ILE A 6 -30.54 24.48 -27.97
N LYS A 7 -29.96 23.52 -28.70
CA LYS A 7 -29.90 22.13 -28.24
C LYS A 7 -28.74 22.01 -27.25
N ASN A 8 -29.10 21.94 -25.97
CA ASN A 8 -28.29 21.41 -24.90
C ASN A 8 -28.13 19.90 -25.13
N ASP A 9 -27.08 19.48 -25.85
CA ASP A 9 -26.68 18.08 -25.86
C ASP A 9 -25.80 17.83 -24.63
N GLY A 10 -26.47 17.52 -23.52
CA GLY A 10 -25.85 16.93 -22.35
C GLY A 10 -25.16 15.64 -22.77
N LEU A 11 -23.82 15.63 -22.74
CA LEU A 11 -23.02 14.44 -22.96
C LEU A 11 -23.30 13.46 -21.83
N LEU A 12 -24.20 12.52 -22.12
CA LEU A 12 -24.45 11.32 -21.35
C LEU A 12 -23.12 10.61 -21.07
N PHE A 13 -22.83 10.47 -19.78
CA PHE A 13 -21.81 9.61 -19.20
C PHE A 13 -22.09 8.15 -19.59
N LYS A 14 -21.63 7.72 -20.77
CA LYS A 14 -21.61 6.30 -21.14
C LYS A 14 -20.44 5.64 -20.42
N MET A 15 -20.72 5.10 -19.22
CA MET A 15 -19.86 4.11 -18.59
C MET A 15 -19.65 2.96 -19.58
N ALA A 16 -18.44 2.85 -20.12
CA ALA A 16 -18.05 1.72 -20.93
C ALA A 16 -18.14 0.44 -20.08
N THR A 17 -18.82 -0.54 -20.66
CA THR A 17 -19.25 -1.80 -20.07
C THR A 17 -18.07 -2.68 -19.68
N TYR A 18 -18.03 -3.05 -18.40
CA TYR A 18 -17.24 -4.16 -17.90
C TYR A 18 -17.83 -5.47 -18.45
N ASN A 19 -17.24 -6.02 -19.52
CA ASN A 19 -17.59 -7.34 -20.04
C ASN A 19 -16.88 -8.42 -19.21
N SER A 20 -17.43 -8.74 -18.04
CA SER A 20 -17.13 -10.02 -17.37
C SER A 20 -18.16 -11.05 -17.81
N THR A 21 -17.72 -12.02 -18.60
CA THR A 21 -18.52 -13.18 -19.03
C THR A 21 -18.65 -14.26 -17.95
N ASN A 22 -18.44 -13.91 -16.68
CA ASN A 22 -18.77 -14.77 -15.54
C ASN A 22 -19.38 -13.91 -14.41
N LEU A 23 -20.67 -14.13 -14.13
CA LEU A 23 -21.40 -13.57 -13.00
C LEU A 23 -20.80 -14.10 -11.68
N ASN A 24 -19.71 -13.48 -11.25
CA ASN A 24 -19.19 -13.61 -9.91
C ASN A 24 -19.49 -12.29 -9.21
N THR A 25 -20.71 -12.16 -8.70
CA THR A 25 -21.28 -10.95 -8.08
C THR A 25 -20.37 -10.31 -7.03
N GLN A 26 -19.51 -11.12 -6.37
CA GLN A 26 -18.50 -10.65 -5.44
C GLN A 26 -17.34 -9.89 -6.12
N ASN A 27 -16.87 -10.35 -7.29
CA ASN A 27 -15.85 -9.63 -8.06
C ASN A 27 -16.40 -8.31 -8.61
N ASP A 28 -17.65 -8.33 -9.09
CA ASP A 28 -18.31 -7.14 -9.63
C ASP A 28 -18.51 -6.09 -8.53
N LEU A 29 -18.95 -6.52 -7.34
CA LEU A 29 -19.10 -5.64 -6.18
C LEU A 29 -17.75 -5.07 -5.73
N LEU A 30 -16.72 -5.91 -5.65
CA LEU A 30 -15.36 -5.46 -5.31
C LEU A 30 -14.86 -4.42 -6.31
N MET A 31 -15.02 -4.70 -7.60
CA MET A 31 -14.60 -3.78 -8.66
C MET A 31 -15.36 -2.47 -8.60
N ARG A 32 -16.68 -2.51 -8.39
CA ARG A 32 -17.51 -1.32 -8.24
C ARG A 32 -17.04 -0.44 -7.08
N ASN A 33 -16.80 -1.03 -5.91
CA ASN A 33 -16.29 -0.32 -4.74
C ASN A 33 -14.91 0.32 -4.98
N LEU A 34 -14.03 -0.38 -5.71
CA LEU A 34 -12.74 0.17 -6.12
C LEU A 34 -12.91 1.35 -7.06
N MET A 35 -13.72 1.21 -8.11
CA MET A 35 -13.98 2.28 -9.06
C MET A 35 -14.62 3.49 -8.37
N ASP A 36 -15.54 3.28 -7.44
CA ASP A 36 -16.15 4.36 -6.66
C ASP A 36 -15.13 5.14 -5.82
N PHE A 37 -14.14 4.45 -5.23
CA PHE A 37 -13.05 5.10 -4.49
C PHE A 37 -12.13 5.93 -5.40
N TYR A 38 -11.83 5.41 -6.60
CA TYR A 38 -10.95 6.06 -7.57
C TYR A 38 -11.64 7.06 -8.50
N LYS A 39 -12.98 7.21 -8.42
CA LYS A 39 -13.68 8.35 -9.02
C LYS A 39 -13.14 9.68 -8.49
N ASN A 40 -12.67 9.72 -7.24
CA ASN A 40 -11.89 10.84 -6.77
C ASN A 40 -10.52 10.81 -7.46
N HIS A 41 -10.34 11.73 -8.41
CA HIS A 41 -9.14 11.80 -9.23
C HIS A 41 -7.87 11.98 -8.38
N GLU A 42 -7.93 12.66 -7.23
CA GLU A 42 -6.75 12.82 -6.36
C GLU A 42 -6.21 11.47 -5.84
N ASN A 43 -7.10 10.52 -5.51
CA ASN A 43 -6.70 9.19 -5.06
C ASN A 43 -6.00 8.41 -6.16
N LEU A 44 -6.52 8.53 -7.38
CA LEU A 44 -5.96 7.90 -8.57
C LEU A 44 -4.60 8.51 -8.91
N THR A 45 -4.48 9.84 -8.93
CA THR A 45 -3.23 10.56 -9.19
C THR A 45 -2.17 10.23 -8.13
N LYS A 46 -2.52 10.19 -6.83
CA LYS A 46 -1.59 9.81 -5.76
C LYS A 46 -1.01 8.41 -5.98
N MET A 47 -1.86 7.44 -6.28
CA MET A 47 -1.42 6.08 -6.61
C MET A 47 -0.51 6.08 -7.84
N MET A 48 -0.89 6.76 -8.91
CA MET A 48 -0.13 6.81 -10.16
C MET A 48 1.27 7.39 -9.98
N ARG A 49 1.39 8.52 -9.29
CA ARG A 49 2.70 9.15 -9.03
C ARG A 49 3.67 8.21 -8.31
N ILE A 50 3.17 7.37 -7.40
CA ILE A 50 3.99 6.37 -6.69
C ILE A 50 4.36 5.21 -7.61
N ILE A 51 3.42 4.72 -8.44
CA ILE A 51 3.65 3.61 -9.36
C ILE A 51 4.64 3.99 -10.46
N ASN A 52 4.51 5.19 -11.03
CA ASN A 52 5.37 5.70 -12.10
C ASN A 52 6.74 6.19 -11.60
N GLY A 53 6.91 6.34 -10.28
CA GLY A 53 8.14 6.89 -9.70
C GLY A 53 8.28 8.41 -9.87
N GLU A 54 7.18 9.11 -10.07
CA GLU A 54 7.12 10.58 -10.12
C GLU A 54 7.10 11.20 -8.71
N SER A 55 6.80 10.40 -7.68
CA SER A 55 6.89 10.79 -6.27
C SER A 55 8.23 10.37 -5.67
N LYS A 56 8.68 11.12 -4.65
CA LYS A 56 9.78 10.72 -3.76
C LYS A 56 9.49 9.35 -3.11
N ILE A 57 8.22 9.09 -2.80
CA ILE A 57 7.79 7.78 -2.31
C ILE A 57 7.67 6.83 -3.49
N SER A 58 8.60 5.89 -3.56
CA SER A 58 8.51 4.78 -4.51
C SER A 58 7.66 3.63 -3.96
N LEU A 59 7.16 2.79 -4.87
CA LEU A 59 6.46 1.55 -4.52
C LEU A 59 7.24 0.67 -3.53
N ARG A 60 8.58 0.63 -3.66
CA ARG A 60 9.45 -0.15 -2.78
C ARG A 60 9.52 0.40 -1.36
N ILE A 61 9.52 1.73 -1.20
CA ILE A 61 9.48 2.37 0.12
C ILE A 61 8.17 2.04 0.82
N VAL A 62 7.03 2.10 0.12
CA VAL A 62 5.72 1.75 0.71
C VAL A 62 5.68 0.28 1.13
N ASP A 63 6.10 -0.64 0.27
CA ASP A 63 6.17 -2.07 0.60
C ASP A 63 7.13 -2.33 1.78
N TRP A 64 8.31 -1.72 1.78
CA TRP A 64 9.27 -1.83 2.88
C TRP A 64 8.69 -1.34 4.20
N PHE A 65 8.01 -0.20 4.18
CA PHE A 65 7.40 0.40 5.34
C PHE A 65 6.41 -0.56 6.01
N VAL A 66 5.42 -1.05 5.26
CA VAL A 66 4.33 -1.85 5.82
C VAL A 66 4.75 -3.27 6.18
N THR A 67 5.75 -3.84 5.49
CA THR A 67 6.19 -5.23 5.73
C THR A 67 7.33 -5.36 6.73
N ASN A 68 8.19 -4.33 6.86
CA ASN A 68 9.42 -4.40 7.64
C ASN A 68 9.53 -3.28 8.66
N PHE A 69 9.53 -2.01 8.23
CA PHE A 69 9.77 -0.89 9.14
C PHE A 69 8.71 -0.85 10.25
N ALA A 70 7.43 -0.91 9.89
CA ALA A 70 6.33 -0.89 10.84
C ALA A 70 6.32 -2.11 11.78
N LYS A 71 6.72 -3.28 11.27
CA LYS A 71 6.88 -4.52 12.05
C LYS A 71 7.98 -4.37 13.11
N LYS A 72 9.14 -3.83 12.70
CA LYS A 72 10.32 -3.62 13.53
C LYS A 72 10.08 -2.55 14.61
N ASN A 73 9.43 -1.46 14.24
CA ASN A 73 9.27 -0.30 15.11
C ASN A 73 7.97 -0.29 15.92
N TYR A 74 7.04 -1.22 15.65
CA TYR A 74 5.68 -1.19 16.22
C TYR A 74 4.97 0.14 15.91
N THR A 75 4.96 0.53 14.64
CA THR A 75 4.39 1.81 14.22
C THR A 75 2.89 1.85 14.48
N ILE A 76 2.49 2.81 15.32
CA ILE A 76 1.12 3.12 15.69
C ILE A 76 0.92 4.62 15.58
N TYR A 77 -0.21 5.03 15.00
CA TYR A 77 -0.66 6.41 15.03
C TYR A 77 -2.19 6.45 15.15
N GLU A 78 -2.71 7.64 15.37
CA GLU A 78 -4.14 7.87 15.55
C GLU A 78 -4.80 8.28 14.23
N LEU A 79 -5.91 7.63 13.90
CA LEU A 79 -6.75 7.99 12.76
C LEU A 79 -8.06 8.62 13.26
N PRO A 80 -8.62 9.62 12.55
CA PRO A 80 -9.92 10.17 12.89
C PRO A 80 -11.01 9.07 12.88
N ASN A 81 -11.82 9.00 13.94
CA ASN A 81 -12.95 8.09 13.97
C ASN A 81 -14.07 8.63 13.06
N GLY A 82 -14.40 7.90 12.01
CA GLY A 82 -15.48 8.28 11.07
C GLY A 82 -16.89 8.27 11.69
N MET A 83 -17.08 7.59 12.83
CA MET A 83 -18.38 7.53 13.52
C MET A 83 -18.59 8.65 14.54
N ASN A 84 -17.53 9.06 15.25
CA ASN A 84 -17.62 10.05 16.33
C ASN A 84 -16.64 11.19 16.06
N LYS A 85 -17.14 12.36 15.66
CA LYS A 85 -16.35 13.59 15.51
C LYS A 85 -15.70 13.93 16.87
N GLY A 86 -14.38 13.77 16.95
CA GLY A 86 -13.57 14.10 18.14
C GLY A 86 -12.87 12.91 18.80
N GLU A 87 -13.22 11.68 18.42
CA GLU A 87 -12.48 10.49 18.86
C GLU A 87 -11.48 10.05 17.79
N SER A 88 -10.34 9.54 18.23
CA SER A 88 -9.34 8.94 17.37
C SER A 88 -9.20 7.45 17.68
N VAL A 89 -8.89 6.65 16.66
CA VAL A 89 -8.64 5.20 16.80
C VAL A 89 -7.17 4.93 16.58
N ARG A 90 -6.56 4.15 17.49
CA ARG A 90 -5.17 3.68 17.35
C ARG A 90 -5.07 2.69 16.19
N PHE A 91 -4.36 3.08 15.15
CA PHE A 91 -4.11 2.26 13.98
C PHE A 91 -2.73 1.58 14.07
N LYS A 92 -2.70 0.25 14.05
CA LYS A 92 -1.47 -0.56 14.13
C LYS A 92 -1.09 -1.05 12.74
N VAL A 93 -0.20 -0.32 12.06
CA VAL A 93 0.12 -0.49 10.63
C VAL A 93 0.36 -1.95 10.23
N TYR A 94 1.36 -2.60 10.84
CA TYR A 94 1.74 -3.98 10.47
C TYR A 94 0.63 -4.99 10.76
N ASN A 95 -0.11 -4.81 11.85
CA ASN A 95 -1.19 -5.72 12.21
C ASN A 95 -2.36 -5.61 11.23
N ASP A 96 -2.77 -4.39 10.90
CA ASP A 96 -3.85 -4.17 9.94
C ASP A 96 -3.46 -4.68 8.55
N TYR A 97 -2.23 -4.40 8.09
CA TYR A 97 -1.67 -4.97 6.86
C TYR A 97 -1.79 -6.51 6.81
N LYS A 98 -1.43 -7.19 7.91
CA LYS A 98 -1.56 -8.65 8.02
C LYS A 98 -3.02 -9.12 7.97
N LEU A 99 -3.96 -8.35 8.52
CA LEU A 99 -5.40 -8.64 8.43
C LEU A 99 -5.90 -8.45 6.99
N LYS A 100 -5.47 -7.41 6.27
CA LYS A 100 -5.82 -7.20 4.86
C LYS A 100 -5.33 -8.34 3.96
N LEU A 101 -4.09 -8.81 4.15
CA LEU A 101 -3.57 -9.98 3.43
C LEU A 101 -4.40 -11.24 3.66
N LYS A 102 -4.98 -11.42 4.85
CA LYS A 102 -5.89 -12.55 5.15
C LYS A 102 -7.25 -12.36 4.49
N ALA A 103 -7.82 -11.15 4.57
CA ALA A 103 -9.15 -10.85 4.04
C ALA A 103 -9.20 -10.88 2.50
N TYR A 104 -8.19 -10.34 1.83
CA TYR A 104 -8.16 -10.20 0.38
C TYR A 104 -7.38 -11.32 -0.32
N SER A 105 -6.64 -12.16 0.41
CA SER A 105 -5.52 -12.98 -0.10
C SER A 105 -4.33 -12.14 -0.57
N LYS A 106 -3.13 -12.75 -0.59
CA LYS A 106 -1.92 -12.09 -1.10
C LYS A 106 -2.06 -11.60 -2.54
N ARG A 107 -2.83 -12.32 -3.37
CA ARG A 107 -3.03 -11.99 -4.79
C ARG A 107 -3.83 -10.71 -4.99
N ARG A 108 -4.85 -10.46 -4.16
CA ARG A 108 -5.71 -9.27 -4.29
C ARG A 108 -5.33 -8.15 -3.32
N PHE A 109 -4.13 -8.21 -2.75
CA PHE A 109 -3.56 -7.18 -1.90
C PHE A 109 -2.03 -7.16 -2.10
N ASP A 110 -1.63 -7.05 -3.36
CA ASP A 110 -0.24 -7.03 -3.80
C ASP A 110 0.10 -5.63 -4.29
N PRO A 111 1.04 -4.90 -3.66
CA PRO A 111 1.48 -3.60 -4.17
C PRO A 111 2.08 -3.70 -5.58
N PHE A 112 2.54 -4.88 -6.01
CA PHE A 112 3.17 -5.09 -7.30
C PHE A 112 2.17 -5.58 -8.37
N CYS A 113 2.31 -5.08 -9.60
CA CYS A 113 1.49 -5.43 -10.77
C CYS A 113 1.83 -6.83 -11.34
N ARG A 114 1.72 -7.89 -10.51
CA ARG A 114 2.21 -9.25 -10.84
C ARG A 114 1.15 -10.21 -11.38
N TRP A 115 -0.13 -9.89 -11.22
CA TRP A 115 -1.24 -10.81 -11.47
C TRP A 115 -2.01 -10.43 -12.74
N GLU A 116 -3.26 -10.91 -12.85
CA GLU A 116 -4.15 -10.56 -13.94
C GLU A 116 -4.36 -9.05 -14.00
N ARG A 117 -3.97 -8.47 -15.14
CA ARG A 117 -4.02 -7.04 -15.38
C ARG A 117 -5.37 -6.64 -15.93
N ILE A 118 -5.81 -5.47 -15.52
CA ILE A 118 -7.03 -4.80 -15.93
C ILE A 118 -6.66 -3.42 -16.44
N SER A 119 -7.44 -2.93 -17.41
CA SER A 119 -7.31 -1.57 -17.91
C SER A 119 -8.36 -0.70 -17.24
N ILE A 120 -7.94 0.41 -16.63
CA ILE A 120 -8.83 1.36 -15.97
C ILE A 120 -8.63 2.76 -16.58
N PRO A 121 -9.72 3.51 -16.85
CA PRO A 121 -9.60 4.85 -17.42
C PRO A 121 -8.92 5.78 -16.42
N TYR A 122 -7.91 6.52 -16.88
CA TYR A 122 -7.15 7.48 -16.08
C TYR A 122 -7.58 8.91 -16.36
N ASP A 123 -7.69 9.25 -17.65
CA ASP A 123 -8.23 10.51 -18.14
C ASP A 123 -9.11 10.25 -19.38
N ASN A 124 -9.53 11.31 -20.08
CA ASN A 124 -10.44 11.19 -21.21
C ASN A 124 -9.90 10.30 -22.35
N ASN A 125 -8.57 10.15 -22.47
CA ASN A 125 -7.93 9.47 -23.59
C ASN A 125 -6.98 8.35 -23.18
N ASN A 126 -6.56 8.30 -21.92
CA ASN A 126 -5.53 7.40 -21.42
C ASN A 126 -6.10 6.37 -20.46
N PHE A 127 -5.54 5.17 -20.56
CA PHE A 127 -5.84 4.04 -19.69
C PHE A 127 -4.59 3.63 -18.91
N MET A 128 -4.80 3.17 -17.69
CA MET A 128 -3.76 2.59 -16.87
C MET A 128 -3.94 1.07 -16.82
N GLU A 129 -2.87 0.34 -17.12
CA GLU A 129 -2.80 -1.09 -16.87
C GLU A 129 -2.37 -1.34 -15.42
N THR A 130 -3.23 -1.99 -14.63
CA THR A 130 -2.98 -2.29 -13.21
C THR A 130 -3.60 -3.62 -12.81
N THR A 131 -3.60 -3.98 -11.52
CA THR A 131 -4.26 -5.18 -11.01
C THR A 131 -5.21 -4.82 -9.87
N ILE A 132 -6.22 -5.67 -9.62
CA ILE A 132 -7.09 -5.57 -8.44
C ILE A 132 -6.27 -5.52 -7.14
N GLY A 133 -5.15 -6.25 -7.10
CA GLY A 133 -4.24 -6.26 -5.95
C GLY A 133 -3.62 -4.91 -5.65
N GLN A 134 -3.14 -4.22 -6.68
CA GLN A 134 -2.57 -2.88 -6.54
C GLN A 134 -3.64 -1.87 -6.11
N LEU A 135 -4.81 -1.91 -6.73
CA LEU A 135 -5.93 -1.03 -6.38
C LEU A 135 -6.34 -1.20 -4.92
N ASN A 136 -6.54 -2.43 -4.44
CA ASN A 136 -6.88 -2.66 -3.04
C ASN A 136 -5.77 -2.19 -2.08
N PHE A 137 -4.50 -2.46 -2.42
CA PHE A 137 -3.36 -2.07 -1.61
C PHE A 137 -3.28 -0.54 -1.46
N PHE A 138 -3.37 0.19 -2.58
CA PHE A 138 -3.26 1.64 -2.56
C PHE A 138 -4.50 2.33 -1.98
N LYS A 139 -5.71 1.79 -2.22
CA LYS A 139 -6.92 2.25 -1.53
C LYS A 139 -6.72 2.19 -0.02
N TRP A 140 -6.27 1.05 0.49
CA TRP A 140 -5.97 0.88 1.92
C TRP A 140 -4.88 1.84 2.39
N ALA A 141 -3.78 1.99 1.63
CA ALA A 141 -2.67 2.86 2.02
C ALA A 141 -3.10 4.34 2.10
N ILE A 142 -3.93 4.80 1.16
CA ILE A 142 -4.44 6.18 1.14
C ILE A 142 -5.44 6.39 2.29
N GLU A 143 -6.43 5.51 2.45
CA GLU A 143 -7.47 5.63 3.48
C GLU A 143 -6.88 5.67 4.90
N ASN A 144 -5.82 4.89 5.14
CA ASN A 144 -5.19 4.79 6.46
C ASN A 144 -4.01 5.74 6.64
N GLN A 145 -3.84 6.76 5.78
CA GLN A 145 -2.76 7.75 5.86
C GLN A 145 -1.33 7.15 5.90
N ILE A 146 -1.15 5.96 5.30
CA ILE A 146 0.15 5.30 5.21
C ILE A 146 1.12 6.16 4.41
N VAL A 147 0.65 6.72 3.28
CA VAL A 147 1.48 7.57 2.42
C VAL A 147 1.93 8.82 3.18
N GLY A 148 1.03 9.50 3.90
CA GLY A 148 1.37 10.68 4.71
C GLY A 148 2.41 10.37 5.79
N TYR A 149 2.23 9.26 6.53
CA TYR A 149 3.22 8.84 7.52
C TYR A 149 4.61 8.63 6.89
N ILE A 150 4.66 8.00 5.71
CA ILE A 150 5.93 7.78 5.00
C ILE A 150 6.54 9.11 4.57
N GLU A 151 5.75 10.10 4.12
CA GLU A 151 6.28 11.42 3.73
C GLU A 151 6.97 12.10 4.92
N GLU A 152 6.32 12.11 6.08
CA GLU A 152 6.83 12.72 7.32
C GLU A 152 8.09 12.02 7.85
N ASN A 153 8.20 10.70 7.66
CA ASN A 153 9.27 9.87 8.22
C ASN A 153 10.19 9.28 7.13
N TYR A 154 10.23 9.89 5.95
CA TYR A 154 10.84 9.29 4.76
C TYR A 154 12.30 8.89 4.98
N GLN A 155 13.09 9.79 5.57
CA GLN A 155 14.53 9.59 5.72
C GLN A 155 14.86 8.38 6.61
N ASP A 156 14.11 8.18 7.69
CA ASP A 156 14.30 7.06 8.60
C ASP A 156 13.95 5.73 7.95
N ILE A 157 12.85 5.71 7.16
CA ILE A 157 12.40 4.52 6.45
C ILE A 157 13.40 4.15 5.34
N GLU A 158 13.88 5.14 4.58
CA GLU A 158 14.87 4.93 3.52
C GLU A 158 16.21 4.46 4.09
N ASN A 159 16.67 5.08 5.18
CA ASN A 159 17.90 4.68 5.88
C ASN A 159 17.79 3.24 6.42
N ASP A 160 16.67 2.86 7.04
CA ASP A 160 16.44 1.50 7.53
C ASP A 160 16.47 0.47 6.39
N MET A 161 15.85 0.80 5.24
CA MET A 161 15.88 -0.03 4.04
C MET A 161 17.31 -0.19 3.50
N ASN A 162 18.05 0.91 3.37
CA ASN A 162 19.41 0.93 2.82
C ASN A 162 20.40 0.20 3.73
N HIS A 163 20.28 0.36 5.04
CA HIS A 163 21.11 -0.34 6.02
C HIS A 163 20.93 -1.86 5.86
N ARG A 164 19.69 -2.34 5.74
CA ARG A 164 19.43 -3.79 5.62
C ARG A 164 19.92 -4.37 4.30
N ASN A 165 19.76 -3.63 3.20
CA ASN A 165 20.29 -4.04 1.89
C ASN A 165 21.83 -4.10 1.89
N SER A 166 22.49 -3.24 2.67
CA SER A 166 23.96 -3.16 2.75
C SER A 166 24.56 -4.26 3.64
N THR A 167 23.85 -4.73 4.68
CA THR A 167 24.33 -5.82 5.55
C THR A 167 24.54 -7.16 4.81
N SER A 168 23.88 -7.37 3.67
CA SER A 168 24.07 -8.58 2.84
C SER A 168 25.44 -8.63 2.13
N LYS A 169 26.16 -7.51 2.02
CA LYS A 169 27.45 -7.42 1.32
C LYS A 169 28.67 -7.52 2.23
N ARG A 170 28.51 -7.43 3.56
CA ARG A 170 29.62 -7.30 4.53
C ARG A 170 30.23 -8.61 5.04
N ASN A 171 29.72 -9.78 4.63
CA ASN A 171 30.34 -11.07 4.98
C ASN A 171 31.43 -11.53 3.98
N ILE A 172 32.03 -10.60 3.24
CA ILE A 172 33.29 -10.83 2.52
C ILE A 172 34.35 -10.05 3.29
N SER A 173 34.70 -10.52 4.48
CA SER A 173 35.83 -10.00 5.23
C SER A 173 37.10 -10.63 4.66
N ILE A 174 37.82 -9.82 3.88
CA ILE A 174 39.27 -9.59 3.67
C ILE A 174 40.34 -10.53 4.31
N ASP A 175 40.03 -11.49 5.18
CA ASP A 175 41.04 -12.34 5.87
C ASP A 175 41.20 -13.76 5.29
N ASP A 176 40.32 -14.20 4.37
CA ASP A 176 40.40 -15.54 3.77
C ASP A 176 41.17 -15.55 2.43
N SER A 177 42.33 -14.91 2.37
CA SER A 177 43.28 -15.11 1.25
C SER A 177 44.10 -16.39 1.40
N ILE A 178 43.46 -17.49 1.81
CA ILE A 178 44.03 -18.84 1.77
C ILE A 178 42.94 -19.78 1.23
N ASP A 179 43.12 -20.16 -0.04
CA ASP A 179 42.63 -21.37 -0.69
C ASP A 179 41.30 -21.95 -0.22
N ILE A 180 40.18 -21.68 -0.92
CA ILE A 180 39.25 -22.73 -1.32
C ILE A 180 38.61 -22.41 -2.68
N ASN A 181 39.01 -23.17 -3.70
CA ASN A 181 38.23 -23.43 -4.90
C ASN A 181 36.94 -24.20 -4.51
N ASP A 182 35.95 -23.53 -3.91
CA ASP A 182 34.64 -24.14 -3.69
C ASP A 182 33.59 -23.53 -4.63
N ASN A 183 33.36 -24.24 -5.72
CA ASN A 183 32.28 -24.00 -6.67
C ASN A 183 30.89 -24.38 -6.11
N GLY A 184 30.73 -24.54 -4.79
CA GLY A 184 29.47 -24.78 -4.12
C GLY A 184 28.77 -23.52 -3.61
N LYS A 185 28.22 -22.67 -4.49
CA LYS A 185 27.28 -21.60 -4.08
C LYS A 185 26.00 -22.22 -3.51
N THR A 186 26.03 -22.66 -2.25
CA THR A 186 24.82 -23.06 -1.54
C THR A 186 24.00 -21.80 -1.23
N ARG A 187 22.76 -21.78 -1.71
CA ARG A 187 21.85 -20.64 -1.53
C ARG A 187 21.60 -20.42 -0.04
N LYS A 188 21.91 -19.22 0.46
CA LYS A 188 21.64 -18.83 1.86
C LYS A 188 20.17 -19.11 2.23
N LYS A 189 19.96 -19.77 3.37
CA LYS A 189 18.63 -20.07 3.92
C LYS A 189 17.87 -18.77 4.18
N ARG A 190 16.56 -18.76 3.91
CA ARG A 190 15.72 -17.56 4.04
C ARG A 190 15.57 -17.16 5.51
N GLU A 191 16.11 -16.01 5.87
CA GLU A 191 15.98 -15.40 7.21
C GLU A 191 14.94 -14.27 7.19
N GLU A 192 14.36 -13.93 8.35
CA GLU A 192 13.45 -12.78 8.43
C GLU A 192 14.23 -11.46 8.38
N LEU A 193 13.80 -10.55 7.49
CA LEU A 193 14.46 -9.26 7.31
C LEU A 193 14.27 -8.34 8.51
N SER A 194 13.17 -8.44 9.23
CA SER A 194 12.85 -7.64 10.42
C SER A 194 12.29 -8.53 11.52
N VAL A 195 12.80 -8.36 12.75
CA VAL A 195 12.22 -9.00 13.94
C VAL A 195 11.03 -8.16 14.39
N SER A 196 9.93 -8.82 14.77
CA SER A 196 8.73 -8.12 15.25
C SER A 196 8.98 -7.49 16.62
N ALA A 197 8.68 -6.19 16.77
CA ALA A 197 8.77 -5.53 18.07
C ALA A 197 7.87 -6.18 19.14
N CYS A 198 6.76 -6.81 18.74
CA CYS A 198 5.86 -7.51 19.67
C CYS A 198 6.43 -8.84 20.20
N LYS A 199 7.52 -9.35 19.63
CA LYS A 199 8.22 -10.54 20.17
C LYS A 199 9.05 -10.20 21.41
N CYS A 200 9.23 -8.91 21.72
CA CYS A 200 9.94 -8.43 22.90
C CYS A 200 8.94 -7.77 23.86
N ILE A 201 9.11 -7.95 25.17
CA ILE A 201 8.30 -7.26 26.19
C ILE A 201 8.72 -5.78 26.19
N LYS A 202 7.84 -4.89 25.74
CA LYS A 202 8.03 -3.42 25.83
C LYS A 202 7.16 -2.88 26.97
N LYS A 203 7.78 -2.11 27.89
CA LYS A 203 7.08 -1.44 29.01
C LYS A 203 6.49 -0.12 28.50
N GLU A 204 5.16 -0.04 28.37
CA GLU A 204 4.45 1.20 28.04
C GLU A 204 3.84 1.77 29.33
N SER A 205 4.07 3.06 29.61
CA SER A 205 3.47 3.75 30.76
C SER A 205 2.23 4.49 30.29
N VAL A 206 1.05 3.93 30.57
CA VAL A 206 -0.24 4.52 30.17
C VAL A 206 -0.89 5.17 31.39
N LYS A 207 -1.23 6.46 31.29
CA LYS A 207 -1.97 7.20 32.33
C LYS A 207 -3.47 7.01 32.12
N ILE A 208 -4.12 6.28 33.00
CA ILE A 208 -5.59 6.11 33.00
C ILE A 208 -6.18 7.17 33.94
N ILE A 209 -7.01 8.06 33.42
CA ILE A 209 -7.75 9.05 34.21
C ILE A 209 -9.19 8.55 34.33
N VAL A 210 -9.58 8.18 35.55
CA VAL A 210 -10.98 7.82 35.88
C VAL A 210 -11.67 9.07 36.39
N LYS A 211 -12.80 9.45 35.77
CA LYS A 211 -13.68 10.54 36.24
C LYS A 211 -14.97 9.93 36.74
N PHE A 212 -15.43 10.39 37.90
CA PHE A 212 -16.77 10.11 38.42
C PHE A 212 -17.61 11.40 38.30
N ASN A 213 -18.85 11.26 37.84
CA ASN A 213 -19.85 12.34 37.84
C ASN A 213 -20.56 12.40 39.20
#